data_AF-A0A849S746-F1
#
_entry.id   AF-A0A849S746-F1
#
_cell.length_a   1.000
_cell.length_b   1.000
_cell.length_c   1.000
_cell.angle_alpha   90.00
_cell.angle_beta   90.00
_cell.angle_gamma   90.00
#
_symmetry.space_group_name_H-M   'P 1'
#
loop_
_entity.id
_entity.type
_entity.pdbx_description
1 polymer ?
#
loop_
_entity_poly.entity_id
_entity_poly.type
_entity_poly.pdbx_seq_one_letter_code
_entity_poly.pdbx_strand_id
1 'polypeptide(L)'
;MRYVTSAERIGIAKGLQEGIEIGKQEGRQEGWKEGWKEGWKEGWKEGWKEGLTLGAAKILSRFLEHRFGALPETILSRVLAADEEQLYHWLSNALEAATLAAVFNDDKPH
;
A
#
# COMPACT_ATOMS: atom_id res chain seq x y z
N MET A 1 9.58 13.63 63.51
CA MET A 1 8.65 13.52 62.35
C MET A 1 8.86 14.75 61.47
N ARG A 2 9.19 14.58 60.20
CA ARG A 2 9.39 15.70 59.26
C ARG A 2 8.01 16.11 58.74
N TYR A 3 7.49 17.26 59.16
CA TYR A 3 6.17 17.73 58.74
C TYR A 3 6.31 18.46 57.41
N VAL A 4 5.70 17.90 56.36
CA VAL A 4 5.56 18.57 55.08
C VAL A 4 4.61 19.75 55.27
N THR A 5 5.11 20.96 55.07
CA THR A 5 4.34 22.20 55.18
C THR A 5 3.23 22.23 54.14
N SER A 6 2.16 23.00 54.40
CA SER A 6 1.05 23.13 53.45
C SER A 6 1.52 23.61 52.07
N ALA A 7 2.53 24.49 52.03
CA ALA A 7 3.14 24.96 50.79
C ALA A 7 3.85 23.85 50.02
N GLU A 8 4.62 22.99 50.72
CA GLU A 8 5.30 21.84 50.10
C GLU A 8 4.30 20.83 49.52
N ARG A 9 3.17 20.55 50.18
CA ARG A 9 2.14 19.66 49.64
C ARG A 9 1.47 20.22 48.39
N ILE A 10 1.18 21.53 48.37
CA ILE A 10 0.61 22.21 47.20
C ILE A 10 1.59 22.18 46.04
N GLY A 11 2.89 22.43 46.30
CA GLY A 11 3.94 22.34 45.29
C GLY A 11 4.06 20.95 44.67
N ILE A 12 4.07 19.89 45.49
CA ILE A 12 4.13 18.50 45.01
C ILE A 12 2.88 18.13 44.19
N ALA A 13 1.69 18.49 44.67
CA ALA A 13 0.44 18.21 43.97
C ALA A 13 0.38 18.91 42.61
N LYS A 14 0.79 20.18 42.56
CA LYS A 14 0.85 20.96 41.32
C LYS A 14 1.88 20.40 40.34
N GLY A 15 3.08 20.09 40.80
CA GLY A 15 4.12 19.49 39.94
C GLY A 15 3.72 18.12 39.39
N LEU A 16 3.04 17.28 40.19
CA LEU A 16 2.53 15.99 39.71
C LEU A 16 1.43 16.19 38.65
N GLN A 17 0.51 17.12 38.88
CA GLN A 17 -0.56 17.42 37.93
C GLN A 17 -0.02 17.96 36.61
N GLU A 18 0.94 18.89 36.66
CA GLU A 18 1.63 19.42 35.49
C GLU A 18 2.39 18.33 34.74
N GLY A 19 3.14 17.47 35.45
CA GLY A 19 3.87 16.35 34.84
C GLY A 19 2.95 15.33 34.15
N ILE A 20 1.79 15.02 34.74
CA ILE A 20 0.80 14.13 34.11
C ILE A 20 0.20 14.77 32.86
N GLU A 21 -0.12 16.07 32.91
CA GLU A 21 -0.70 16.79 31.78
C GLU A 21 0.31 16.88 30.62
N ILE A 22 1.56 17.23 30.91
CA ILE A 22 2.66 17.26 29.93
C ILE A 22 2.87 15.86 29.33
N GLY A 23 3.04 14.84 30.16
CA GLY A 23 3.26 13.47 29.68
C GLY A 23 2.10 12.93 28.83
N LYS A 24 0.85 13.29 29.15
CA LYS A 24 -0.31 12.95 28.31
C LYS A 24 -0.30 13.68 26.97
N GLN A 25 0.08 14.96 26.97
CA GLN A 25 0.16 15.74 25.74
C GLN A 25 1.29 15.27 24.84
N GLU A 26 2.47 15.01 25.41
CA GLU A 26 3.63 14.46 24.70
C GLU A 26 3.32 13.08 24.13
N GLY A 27 2.83 12.15 24.96
CA GLY A 27 2.48 10.80 24.50
C GLY A 27 1.40 10.79 23.42
N ARG A 28 0.42 11.72 23.48
CA ARG A 28 -0.57 11.89 22.40
C ARG A 28 0.08 12.39 21.13
N GLN A 29 0.96 13.40 21.20
CA GLN A 29 1.63 13.94 20.03
C GLN A 29 2.56 12.91 19.38
N GLU A 30 3.31 12.17 20.18
CA GLU A 30 4.18 11.09 19.71
C GLU A 30 3.38 9.99 19.03
N GLY A 31 2.35 9.46 19.70
CA GLY A 31 1.49 8.42 19.10
C GLY A 31 0.81 8.88 17.81
N TRP A 32 0.42 10.16 17.70
CA TRP A 32 -0.15 10.70 16.47
C TRP A 32 0.88 10.82 15.34
N LYS A 33 2.10 11.27 15.66
CA LYS A 33 3.20 11.34 14.69
C LYS A 33 3.61 9.96 14.19
N GLU A 34 3.72 8.98 15.09
CA GLU A 34 4.07 7.60 14.75
C GLU A 34 2.98 6.96 13.89
N GLY A 35 1.72 7.01 14.33
CA GLY A 35 0.60 6.46 13.57
C GLY A 35 0.44 7.11 12.19
N TRP A 36 0.64 8.43 12.08
CA TRP A 36 0.61 9.09 10.77
C TRP A 36 1.77 8.65 9.86
N LYS A 37 2.98 8.53 10.41
CA LYS A 37 4.16 8.09 9.65
C LYS A 37 4.02 6.65 9.15
N GLU A 38 3.50 5.75 9.99
CA GLU A 38 3.26 4.36 9.64
C GLU A 38 2.16 4.25 8.58
N GLY A 39 0.99 4.86 8.82
CA GLY A 39 -0.12 4.84 7.87
C GLY A 39 0.24 5.47 6.53
N TRP A 40 1.01 6.57 6.52
CA TRP A 40 1.51 7.17 5.28
C TRP A 40 2.45 6.23 4.52
N LYS A 41 3.38 5.57 5.23
CA LYS A 41 4.35 4.66 4.61
C LYS A 41 3.66 3.45 4.00
N GLU A 42 2.69 2.87 4.70
CA GLU A 42 1.92 1.72 4.21
C GLU A 42 1.06 2.10 3.02
N GLY A 43 0.23 3.14 3.15
CA GLY A 43 -0.63 3.61 2.05
C GLY A 43 0.16 4.04 0.82
N TRP A 44 1.34 4.67 0.99
CA TRP A 44 2.22 5.00 -0.12
C TRP A 44 2.75 3.74 -0.82
N LYS A 45 3.21 2.74 -0.04
CA LYS A 45 3.77 1.50 -0.60
C LYS A 45 2.71 0.71 -1.38
N GLU A 46 1.50 0.60 -0.84
CA GLU A 46 0.37 -0.08 -1.48
C GLU A 46 -0.05 0.65 -2.75
N GLY A 47 -0.32 1.95 -2.66
CA GLY A 47 -0.73 2.75 -3.82
C GLY A 47 0.33 2.80 -4.92
N TRP A 48 1.63 2.83 -4.55
CA TRP A 48 2.72 2.73 -5.52
C TRP A 48 2.75 1.38 -6.23
N LYS A 49 2.59 0.27 -5.49
CA LYS A 49 2.57 -1.07 -6.07
C LYS A 49 1.37 -1.24 -6.99
N GLU A 50 0.17 -0.87 -6.55
CA GLU A 50 -1.05 -0.92 -7.37
C GLU A 50 -0.92 -0.06 -8.64
N GLY A 51 -0.36 1.14 -8.51
CA GLY A 51 -0.12 2.03 -9.65
C GLY A 51 0.84 1.44 -10.69
N LEU A 52 1.92 0.80 -10.25
CA LEU A 52 2.85 0.10 -11.13
C LEU A 52 2.20 -1.09 -11.83
N THR A 53 1.48 -1.94 -11.10
CA THR A 53 0.79 -3.11 -11.65
C THR A 53 -0.27 -2.70 -12.67
N LEU A 54 -1.09 -1.69 -12.35
CA LEU A 54 -2.09 -1.15 -13.28
C LEU A 54 -1.42 -0.53 -14.52
N GLY A 55 -0.29 0.14 -14.34
CA GLY A 55 0.51 0.68 -15.45
C GLY A 55 1.03 -0.41 -16.37
N ALA A 56 1.61 -1.48 -15.82
CA ALA A 56 2.08 -2.65 -16.56
C ALA A 56 0.93 -3.34 -17.31
N ALA A 57 -0.23 -3.52 -16.66
CA ALA A 57 -1.42 -4.06 -17.29
C ALA A 57 -1.87 -3.23 -18.49
N LYS A 58 -1.95 -1.91 -18.36
CA LYS A 58 -2.33 -1.00 -19.47
C LYS A 58 -1.34 -1.05 -20.64
N ILE A 59 -0.05 -1.15 -20.35
CA ILE A 59 1.00 -1.29 -21.37
C ILE A 59 0.84 -2.62 -22.10
N LEU A 60 0.64 -3.71 -21.36
CA LEU A 60 0.43 -5.04 -21.94
C LEU A 60 -0.85 -5.06 -22.79
N SER A 61 -1.97 -4.49 -22.33
CA SER A 61 -3.19 -4.38 -23.12
C SER A 61 -2.94 -3.68 -24.45
N ARG A 62 -2.26 -2.52 -24.45
CA ARG A 62 -1.93 -1.81 -25.69
C ARG A 62 -1.01 -2.62 -26.60
N PHE A 63 -0.04 -3.33 -26.04
CA PHE A 63 0.85 -4.20 -26.80
C PHE A 63 0.08 -5.34 -27.49
N LEU A 64 -0.80 -6.01 -26.73
CA LEU A 64 -1.65 -7.08 -27.25
C LEU A 64 -2.65 -6.56 -28.29
N GLU A 65 -3.25 -5.38 -28.06
CA GLU A 65 -4.12 -4.72 -29.05
C GLU A 65 -3.38 -4.44 -30.36
N HIS A 66 -2.13 -3.99 -30.27
CA HIS A 66 -1.32 -3.71 -31.45
C HIS A 66 -0.96 -4.98 -32.23
N ARG A 67 -0.68 -6.09 -31.53
CA ARG A 67 -0.21 -7.35 -32.15
C ARG A 67 -1.35 -8.22 -32.67
N PHE A 68 -2.47 -8.27 -31.96
CA PHE A 68 -3.58 -9.19 -32.22
C PHE A 68 -4.88 -8.49 -32.63
N GLY A 69 -4.93 -7.15 -32.61
CA GLY A 69 -6.13 -6.36 -32.88
C GLY A 69 -6.98 -6.15 -31.63
N ALA A 70 -8.21 -5.66 -31.81
CA ALA A 70 -9.09 -5.28 -30.70
C ALA A 70 -9.25 -6.43 -29.67
N LEU A 71 -8.95 -6.13 -28.40
CA LEU A 71 -9.09 -7.08 -27.32
C LEU A 71 -10.55 -7.15 -26.84
N PRO A 72 -11.11 -8.36 -26.64
CA PRO A 72 -12.39 -8.51 -25.95
C PRO A 72 -12.36 -7.93 -24.54
N GLU A 73 -13.49 -7.39 -24.08
CA GLU A 73 -13.63 -6.81 -22.73
C GLU A 73 -13.27 -7.80 -21.61
N THR A 74 -13.52 -9.09 -21.83
CA THR A 74 -13.15 -10.17 -20.90
C THR A 74 -11.64 -10.29 -20.73
N ILE A 75 -10.87 -10.14 -21.81
CA ILE A 75 -9.40 -10.16 -21.78
C ILE A 75 -8.86 -8.88 -21.14
N LEU A 76 -9.44 -7.72 -21.46
CA LEU A 76 -9.06 -6.45 -20.84
C LEU A 76 -9.25 -6.52 -19.31
N SER A 77 -10.39 -7.03 -18.86
CA SER A 77 -10.70 -7.19 -17.44
C SER A 77 -9.74 -8.17 -16.76
N ARG A 78 -9.41 -9.29 -17.42
CA ARG A 78 -8.42 -10.26 -16.95
C ARG A 78 -7.03 -9.64 -16.83
N VAL A 79 -6.61 -8.82 -17.79
CA VAL A 79 -5.30 -8.16 -17.78
C VAL A 79 -5.21 -7.07 -16.70
N LEU A 80 -6.26 -6.27 -16.52
CA LEU A 80 -6.29 -5.22 -15.50
C LEU A 80 -6.35 -5.76 -14.06
N ALA A 81 -6.91 -6.96 -13.86
CA ALA A 81 -6.99 -7.61 -12.56
C ALA A 81 -5.80 -8.53 -12.24
N ALA A 82 -4.85 -8.66 -13.16
CA ALA A 82 -3.71 -9.56 -13.01
C ALA A 82 -2.66 -9.02 -12.04
N ASP A 83 -1.98 -9.95 -11.37
CA ASP A 83 -0.81 -9.62 -10.58
C ASP A 83 0.44 -9.39 -11.45
N GLU A 84 1.49 -8.88 -10.81
CA GLU A 84 2.76 -8.56 -11.48
C GLU A 84 3.40 -9.77 -12.18
N GLU A 85 3.34 -10.96 -11.55
CA GLU A 85 3.96 -12.18 -12.08
C GLU A 85 3.21 -12.67 -13.32
N GLN A 86 1.88 -12.67 -13.29
CA GLN A 86 1.03 -12.97 -14.44
C GLN A 86 1.30 -12.02 -15.60
N LEU A 87 1.42 -10.72 -15.34
CA LEU A 87 1.73 -9.72 -16.37
C LEU A 87 3.10 -9.96 -17.02
N TYR A 88 4.13 -10.28 -16.23
CA TYR A 88 5.46 -10.62 -16.78
C TYR A 88 5.45 -11.91 -17.59
N HIS A 89 4.73 -12.93 -17.14
CA HIS A 89 4.59 -14.18 -17.88
C HIS A 89 3.88 -13.95 -19.22
N TRP A 90 2.77 -13.22 -19.23
CA TRP A 90 2.06 -12.91 -20.45
C TRP A 90 2.86 -12.01 -21.38
N LEU A 91 3.61 -11.03 -20.86
CA LEU A 91 4.52 -10.24 -21.67
C LEU A 91 5.56 -11.13 -22.38
N SER A 92 6.18 -12.05 -21.64
CA SER A 92 7.17 -12.99 -22.19
C SER A 92 6.55 -13.89 -23.25
N ASN A 93 5.38 -14.48 -22.97
CA ASN A 93 4.67 -15.30 -23.94
C ASN A 93 4.24 -14.49 -25.17
N ALA A 94 3.84 -13.24 -24.98
CA ALA A 94 3.39 -12.36 -26.06
C ALA A 94 4.52 -11.89 -26.99
N LEU A 95 5.79 -12.18 -26.70
CA LEU A 95 6.88 -12.00 -27.66
C LEU A 95 6.93 -13.14 -28.69
N GLU A 96 6.54 -14.36 -28.29
CA GLU A 96 6.71 -15.58 -29.09
C GLU A 96 5.39 -16.14 -29.63
N ALA A 97 4.30 -16.01 -28.88
CA ALA A 97 3.00 -16.61 -29.17
C ALA A 97 2.46 -16.18 -30.53
N ALA A 98 1.96 -17.10 -31.36
CA ALA A 98 1.35 -16.73 -32.65
C ALA A 98 -0.09 -16.20 -32.50
N THR A 99 -0.76 -16.47 -31.37
CA THR A 99 -2.17 -16.15 -31.13
C THR A 99 -2.36 -15.55 -29.74
N LEU A 100 -3.48 -14.83 -29.57
CA LEU A 100 -3.85 -14.26 -28.27
C LEU A 100 -4.07 -15.36 -27.21
N ALA A 101 -4.67 -16.49 -27.56
CA ALA A 101 -4.90 -17.61 -26.62
C ALA A 101 -3.59 -18.19 -26.07
N ALA A 102 -2.57 -18.33 -26.93
CA ALA A 102 -1.26 -18.84 -26.54
C ALA A 102 -0.52 -17.92 -25.56
N VAL A 103 -0.80 -16.61 -25.58
CA VAL A 103 -0.25 -15.65 -24.59
C VAL A 103 -0.67 -16.03 -23.18
N PHE A 104 -1.94 -16.39 -23.02
CA PHE A 104 -2.56 -16.67 -21.72
C PHE A 104 -2.38 -18.13 -21.28
N ASN A 105 -1.67 -18.95 -22.06
CA ASN A 105 -1.59 -20.41 -21.89
C ASN A 105 -2.95 -21.12 -21.87
N ASP A 106 -3.98 -20.53 -22.50
CA ASP A 106 -5.33 -21.11 -22.54
C ASP A 106 -5.40 -22.38 -23.43
N ASP A 107 -4.31 -22.70 -24.15
CA ASP A 107 -4.17 -23.90 -25.00
C ASP A 107 -3.67 -25.16 -24.26
N LYS A 108 -3.32 -25.09 -22.96
CA LYS A 108 -2.93 -26.30 -22.21
C LYS A 108 -4.18 -27.03 -21.69
N PRO A 109 -4.43 -28.29 -22.09
CA PRO A 109 -5.44 -29.10 -21.42
C PRO A 109 -5.03 -29.29 -19.95
N HIS A 110 -5.98 -29.08 -19.04
CA HIS A 110 -5.85 -29.40 -17.62
C HIS A 110 -5.47 -30.86 -17.40
#